data_AF-A0A4Q8AFE0-F1
#
_entry.id   AF-A0A4Q8AFE0-F1
#
_cell.length_a   1.000
_cell.length_b   1.000
_cell.length_c   1.000
_cell.angle_alpha   90.00
_cell.angle_beta   90.00
_cell.angle_gamma   90.00
#
_symmetry.space_group_name_H-M   'P 1'
#
loop_
_entity.id
_entity.type
_entity.pdbx_description
1 polymer ?
#
loop_
_entity_poly.entity_id
_entity_poly.type
_entity_poly.pdbx_seq_one_letter_code
_entity_poly.pdbx_strand_id
1 'polypeptide(L)'
;MTNSTVVGDAAPKRQGWRRLCPTKREVWGAVLVATARLAHWWAVRGWDEYLDRRTGGKDVQFYFAGLSQEVVGGWLLLLSAACASAGLTFLAWSLIGRITRRPWRWVAIGVASLVGLAVALYIFLAVAVPGLLYVSGIGGCTRFEAEDGRSVLVTVAGMRDPGATIHTEYDAFHYERTRQGSELGSPPNVGSGECQLTGEGELLILTCGSDVVEIEPR
;
A
#
# COMPACT_ATOMS: atom_id res chain seq x y z
N MET A 1 -49.85 70.48 9.60
CA MET A 1 -49.33 69.28 10.28
C MET A 1 -49.16 68.19 9.23
N THR A 2 -47.96 68.04 8.70
CA THR A 2 -47.64 67.07 7.63
C THR A 2 -46.55 66.16 8.15
N ASN A 3 -46.92 64.90 8.40
CA ASN A 3 -46.04 63.85 8.89
C ASN A 3 -45.26 63.27 7.71
N SER A 4 -44.00 63.66 7.57
CA SER A 4 -43.04 63.04 6.65
C SER A 4 -42.43 61.81 7.32
N THR A 5 -42.99 60.63 7.04
CA THR A 5 -42.37 59.34 7.36
C THR A 5 -41.16 59.13 6.45
N VAL A 6 -39.98 59.32 7.00
CA VAL A 6 -38.71 58.96 6.38
C VAL A 6 -38.63 57.42 6.36
N VAL A 7 -38.88 56.84 5.20
CA VAL A 7 -38.62 55.42 4.91
C VAL A 7 -37.10 55.25 4.88
N GLY A 8 -36.55 54.72 5.96
CA GLY A 8 -35.13 54.38 6.04
C GLY A 8 -34.83 53.20 5.10
N ASP A 9 -34.07 53.48 4.04
CA ASP A 9 -33.53 52.48 3.14
C ASP A 9 -32.68 51.47 3.93
N ALA A 10 -33.24 50.29 4.13
CA ALA A 10 -32.54 49.16 4.74
C ALA A 10 -31.46 48.67 3.77
N ALA A 11 -30.23 49.14 3.99
CA ALA A 11 -29.05 48.67 3.26
C ALA A 11 -29.01 47.12 3.27
N PRO A 12 -28.91 46.46 2.09
CA PRO A 12 -28.88 45.01 2.02
C PRO A 12 -27.66 44.49 2.76
N LYS A 13 -27.88 43.65 3.78
CA LYS A 13 -26.84 42.97 4.56
C LYS A 13 -25.91 42.19 3.62
N ARG A 14 -24.78 42.81 3.26
CA ARG A 14 -23.65 42.19 2.52
C ARG A 14 -22.88 41.16 3.37
N GLN A 15 -23.58 40.30 4.12
CA GLN A 15 -22.98 39.26 4.96
C GLN A 15 -22.91 37.88 4.29
N GLY A 16 -23.45 37.72 3.07
CA GLY A 16 -23.51 36.41 2.39
C GLY A 16 -22.21 35.92 1.75
N TRP A 17 -21.37 36.83 1.24
CA TRP A 17 -20.34 36.44 0.26
C TRP A 17 -18.96 36.10 0.83
N ARG A 18 -18.66 36.46 2.09
CA ARG A 18 -17.36 36.13 2.72
C ARG A 18 -17.20 34.66 3.15
N ARG A 19 -18.22 33.80 2.96
CA ARG A 19 -18.18 32.38 3.38
C ARG A 19 -17.73 31.38 2.31
N LEU A 20 -17.39 31.85 1.10
CA LEU A 20 -17.06 30.98 -0.03
C LEU A 20 -15.55 30.77 -0.24
N CYS A 21 -14.69 31.55 0.41
CA CYS A 21 -13.24 31.33 0.28
C CYS A 21 -12.84 30.10 1.11
N PRO A 22 -12.17 29.09 0.49
CA PRO A 22 -11.68 27.94 1.22
C PRO A 22 -10.61 28.37 2.24
N THR A 23 -10.66 27.80 3.44
CA THR A 23 -9.62 28.06 4.44
C THR A 23 -8.34 27.33 4.05
N LYS A 24 -7.17 27.78 4.54
CA LYS A 24 -5.90 27.06 4.32
C LYS A 24 -6.01 25.56 4.70
N ARG A 25 -6.75 25.25 5.77
CA ARG A 25 -6.99 23.86 6.21
C ARG A 25 -7.82 23.06 5.21
N GLU A 26 -8.81 23.69 4.57
CA GLU A 26 -9.62 23.04 3.53
C GLU A 26 -8.82 22.76 2.28
N VAL A 27 -7.98 23.72 1.85
CA VAL A 27 -7.08 23.53 0.70
C VAL A 27 -6.11 22.37 0.97
N TRP A 28 -5.42 22.37 2.12
CA TRP A 28 -4.49 21.29 2.47
C TRP A 28 -5.19 19.94 2.64
N GLY A 29 -6.38 19.93 3.25
CA GLY A 29 -7.16 18.71 3.39
C GLY A 29 -7.56 18.11 2.03
N ALA A 30 -8.01 18.95 1.10
CA ALA A 30 -8.34 18.53 -0.26
C ALA A 30 -7.11 18.02 -1.03
N VAL A 31 -5.97 18.71 -0.90
CA VAL A 31 -4.69 18.28 -1.52
C VAL A 31 -4.27 16.90 -0.99
N LEU A 32 -4.31 16.68 0.33
CA LEU A 32 -3.94 15.39 0.92
C LEU A 32 -4.84 14.24 0.43
N VAL A 33 -6.16 14.47 0.35
CA VAL A 33 -7.10 13.47 -0.17
C VAL A 33 -6.86 13.18 -1.65
N ALA A 34 -6.60 14.21 -2.46
CA ALA A 34 -6.30 14.05 -3.89
C ALA A 34 -5.00 13.26 -4.10
N THR A 35 -3.93 13.63 -3.38
CA THR A 35 -2.64 12.92 -3.45
C THR A 35 -2.77 11.47 -3.00
N ALA A 36 -3.49 11.22 -1.90
CA ALA A 36 -3.80 9.86 -1.46
C ALA A 36 -4.53 9.07 -2.54
N ARG A 37 -5.57 9.66 -3.16
CA ARG A 37 -6.33 8.98 -4.21
C ARG A 37 -5.48 8.60 -5.42
N LEU A 38 -4.56 9.48 -5.81
CA LEU A 38 -3.59 9.24 -6.89
C LEU A 38 -2.60 8.13 -6.52
N ALA A 39 -2.05 8.17 -5.31
CA ALA A 39 -1.13 7.13 -4.82
C ALA A 39 -1.82 5.76 -4.75
N HIS A 40 -3.06 5.70 -4.24
CA HIS A 40 -3.86 4.48 -4.23
C HIS A 40 -4.15 3.96 -5.64
N TRP A 41 -4.53 4.85 -6.57
CA TRP A 41 -4.76 4.47 -7.95
C TRP A 41 -3.49 3.90 -8.59
N TRP A 42 -2.35 4.55 -8.38
CA TRP A 42 -1.06 4.09 -8.88
C TRP A 42 -0.69 2.71 -8.33
N ALA A 43 -0.84 2.50 -7.02
CA ALA A 43 -0.52 1.24 -6.36
C ALA A 43 -1.38 0.06 -6.84
N VAL A 44 -2.65 0.29 -7.19
CA VAL A 44 -3.60 -0.77 -7.58
C VAL A 44 -3.67 -1.00 -9.08
N ARG A 45 -3.44 0.02 -9.90
CA ARG A 45 -3.63 -0.03 -11.37
C ARG A 45 -2.37 0.31 -12.14
N GLY A 46 -1.72 1.40 -11.74
CA GLY A 46 -0.55 1.92 -12.45
C GLY A 46 0.59 0.92 -12.49
N TRP A 47 0.78 0.16 -11.40
CA TRP A 47 1.82 -0.85 -11.31
C TRP A 47 1.58 -2.06 -12.23
N ASP A 48 0.37 -2.63 -12.21
CA ASP A 48 0.02 -3.78 -13.07
C ASP A 48 0.10 -3.41 -14.56
N GLU A 49 -0.41 -2.23 -14.93
CA GLU A 49 -0.31 -1.73 -16.31
C GLU A 49 1.14 -1.47 -16.73
N TYR A 50 1.98 -1.00 -15.81
CA TYR A 50 3.40 -0.76 -16.08
C TYR A 50 4.16 -2.07 -16.28
N LEU A 51 3.92 -3.07 -15.43
CA LEU A 51 4.55 -4.39 -15.56
C LEU A 51 4.10 -5.08 -16.84
N ASP A 52 2.80 -5.13 -17.11
CA ASP A 52 2.27 -5.79 -18.31
C ASP A 52 2.91 -5.25 -19.61
N ARG A 53 3.06 -3.91 -19.70
CA ARG A 53 3.75 -3.27 -20.83
C ARG A 53 5.24 -3.58 -20.89
N ARG A 54 5.90 -3.74 -19.75
CA ARG A 54 7.36 -3.92 -19.69
C ARG A 54 7.77 -5.38 -19.85
N THR A 55 6.94 -6.31 -19.38
CA THR A 55 7.22 -7.75 -19.36
C THR A 55 6.59 -8.47 -20.55
N GLY A 56 5.70 -7.81 -21.30
CA GLY A 56 5.06 -8.39 -22.49
C GLY A 56 4.16 -9.58 -22.13
N GLY A 57 3.51 -9.54 -20.97
CA GLY A 57 2.67 -10.62 -20.45
C GLY A 57 3.42 -11.75 -19.74
N LYS A 58 4.74 -11.62 -19.51
CA LYS A 58 5.49 -12.58 -18.70
C LYS A 58 5.17 -12.42 -17.20
N ASP A 59 5.17 -13.56 -16.49
CA ASP A 59 4.99 -13.65 -15.04
C ASP A 59 6.29 -13.26 -14.34
N VAL A 60 6.44 -11.96 -14.11
CA VAL A 60 7.67 -11.34 -13.58
C VAL A 60 7.37 -10.69 -12.24
N GLN A 61 8.21 -10.98 -11.26
CA GLN A 61 8.10 -10.45 -9.92
C GLN A 61 9.17 -9.38 -9.67
N PHE A 62 8.74 -8.22 -9.17
CA PHE A 62 9.65 -7.16 -8.76
C PHE A 62 10.18 -7.42 -7.34
N TYR A 63 11.50 -7.34 -7.19
CA TYR A 63 12.18 -7.48 -5.90
C TYR A 63 13.25 -6.40 -5.75
N PHE A 64 13.14 -5.60 -4.69
CA PHE A 64 14.08 -4.53 -4.41
C PHE A 64 14.51 -4.56 -2.95
N ALA A 65 15.80 -4.75 -2.71
CA ALA A 65 16.42 -4.67 -1.38
C ALA A 65 15.68 -5.48 -0.28
N GLY A 66 15.26 -6.71 -0.58
CA GLY A 66 14.55 -7.55 0.39
C GLY A 66 13.02 -7.41 0.36
N LEU A 67 12.49 -6.43 -0.38
CA LEU A 67 11.06 -6.14 -0.42
C LEU A 67 10.45 -6.64 -1.72
N SER A 68 9.42 -7.47 -1.58
CA SER A 68 8.59 -7.88 -2.71
C SER A 68 7.69 -6.72 -3.16
N GLN A 69 7.23 -6.79 -4.40
CA GLN A 69 6.22 -5.89 -4.97
C GLN A 69 5.00 -5.70 -4.06
N GLU A 70 4.48 -6.79 -3.51
CA GLU A 70 3.29 -6.75 -2.66
C GLU A 70 3.53 -5.94 -1.38
N VAL A 71 4.74 -6.04 -0.81
CA VAL A 71 5.13 -5.27 0.37
C VAL A 71 5.24 -3.79 0.03
N VAL A 72 5.91 -3.44 -1.07
CA VAL A 72 6.04 -2.04 -1.53
C VAL A 72 4.66 -1.45 -1.83
N GLY A 73 3.80 -2.18 -2.53
CA GLY A 73 2.41 -1.80 -2.81
C GLY A 73 1.60 -1.62 -1.53
N GLY A 74 1.74 -2.54 -0.58
CA GLY A 74 1.11 -2.46 0.75
C GLY A 74 1.51 -1.19 1.51
N TRP A 75 2.80 -0.84 1.53
CA TRP A 75 3.29 0.39 2.15
C TRP A 75 2.73 1.64 1.47
N LEU A 76 2.69 1.69 0.13
CA LEU A 76 2.07 2.79 -0.61
C LEU A 76 0.59 2.95 -0.28
N LEU A 77 -0.15 1.84 -0.15
CA LEU A 77 -1.56 1.84 0.24
C LEU A 77 -1.75 2.34 1.67
N LEU A 78 -0.91 1.92 2.61
CA LEU A 78 -0.93 2.39 4.00
C LEU A 78 -0.65 3.89 4.10
N LEU A 79 0.38 4.39 3.42
CA LEU A 79 0.72 5.81 3.36
C LEU A 79 -0.41 6.61 2.74
N SER A 80 -0.99 6.12 1.65
CA SER A 80 -2.17 6.72 1.03
C SER A 80 -3.35 6.80 2.00
N ALA A 81 -3.67 5.71 2.71
CA ALA A 81 -4.74 5.69 3.69
C ALA A 81 -4.49 6.68 4.84
N ALA A 82 -3.25 6.78 5.32
CA ALA A 82 -2.85 7.74 6.35
C ALA A 82 -3.01 9.20 5.86
N CYS A 83 -2.55 9.51 4.64
CA CYS A 83 -2.73 10.83 4.02
C CYS A 83 -4.21 11.18 3.83
N ALA A 84 -5.03 10.25 3.34
CA ALA A 84 -6.48 10.44 3.20
C ALA A 84 -7.13 10.73 4.55
N SER A 85 -6.76 9.97 5.59
CA SER A 85 -7.27 10.14 6.96
C SER A 85 -6.94 11.52 7.51
N ALA A 86 -5.67 11.94 7.40
CA ALA A 86 -5.24 13.27 7.83
C ALA A 86 -5.97 14.39 7.06
N GLY A 87 -6.13 14.24 5.75
CA GLY A 87 -6.86 15.18 4.91
C GLY A 87 -8.33 15.30 5.31
N LEU A 88 -8.99 14.16 5.57
CA LEU A 88 -10.36 14.12 6.06
C LEU A 88 -10.51 14.74 7.45
N THR A 89 -9.55 14.55 8.37
CA THR A 89 -9.57 15.22 9.68
C THR A 89 -9.49 16.74 9.55
N PHE A 90 -8.64 17.26 8.66
CA PHE A 90 -8.57 18.70 8.40
C PHE A 90 -9.87 19.27 7.84
N LEU A 91 -10.48 18.56 6.88
CA LEU A 91 -11.76 18.94 6.29
C LEU A 91 -12.89 18.87 7.31
N ALA A 92 -13.00 17.76 8.05
CA ALA A 92 -14.01 17.54 9.07
C ALA A 92 -13.94 18.62 10.15
N TRP A 93 -12.73 18.95 10.64
CA TRP A 93 -12.58 19.99 11.65
C TRP A 93 -13.05 21.36 11.15
N SER A 94 -12.71 21.72 9.91
CA SER A 94 -13.14 22.99 9.30
C SER A 94 -14.67 23.03 9.11
N LEU A 95 -15.26 21.93 8.64
CA LEU A 95 -16.69 21.81 8.37
C LEU A 95 -17.53 21.79 9.65
N ILE A 96 -17.11 21.03 10.67
CA ILE A 96 -17.78 20.95 11.98
C ILE A 96 -17.82 22.34 12.63
N GLY A 97 -16.77 23.14 12.46
CA GLY A 97 -16.73 24.53 12.95
C GLY A 97 -17.79 25.45 12.33
N ARG A 98 -18.30 25.13 11.14
CA ARG A 98 -19.33 25.92 10.44
C ARG A 98 -20.76 25.58 10.88
N ILE A 99 -20.98 24.47 11.59
CA ILE A 99 -22.30 24.05 12.06
C ILE A 99 -22.71 24.93 13.24
N THR A 100 -23.63 25.87 12.99
CA THR A 100 -24.15 26.81 14.00
C THR A 100 -25.12 26.16 14.98
N ARG A 101 -25.81 25.08 14.59
CA ARG A 101 -26.77 24.38 15.46
C ARG A 101 -26.04 23.42 16.41
N ARG A 102 -26.11 23.73 17.71
CA ARG A 102 -25.45 22.97 18.80
C ARG A 102 -25.70 21.46 18.79
N PRO A 103 -26.94 20.92 18.62
CA PRO A 103 -27.14 19.46 18.63
C PRO A 103 -26.52 18.77 17.40
N TRP A 104 -26.64 19.39 16.23
CA TRP A 104 -26.06 18.86 14.99
C TRP A 104 -24.53 18.83 15.02
N ARG A 105 -23.90 19.79 15.71
CA ARG A 105 -22.45 19.79 15.91
C ARG A 105 -21.98 18.58 16.72
N TRP A 106 -22.69 18.21 17.77
CA TRP A 106 -22.35 17.03 18.58
C TRP A 106 -22.53 15.72 17.80
N VAL A 107 -23.60 15.60 17.02
CA VAL A 107 -23.80 14.45 16.12
C VAL A 107 -22.65 14.36 15.11
N ALA A 108 -22.27 15.47 14.49
CA ALA A 108 -21.17 15.49 13.53
C ALA A 108 -19.82 15.09 14.16
N ILE A 109 -19.54 15.55 15.38
CA ILE A 109 -18.34 15.12 16.12
C ILE A 109 -18.41 13.63 16.43
N GLY A 110 -19.55 13.13 16.92
CA GLY A 110 -19.73 11.71 17.23
C GLY A 110 -19.52 10.81 16.01
N VAL A 111 -20.11 11.17 14.87
CA VAL A 111 -19.92 10.45 13.60
C VAL A 111 -18.46 10.51 13.14
N ALA A 112 -17.82 11.68 13.18
CA ALA A 112 -16.42 11.83 12.81
C ALA A 112 -15.49 10.97 13.69
N SER A 113 -15.75 10.90 15.00
CA SER A 113 -15.00 10.05 15.92
C SER A 113 -15.21 8.56 15.65
N LEU A 114 -16.44 8.12 15.38
CA LEU A 114 -16.75 6.73 15.04
C LEU A 114 -16.05 6.30 13.75
N VAL A 115 -16.10 7.13 12.71
CA VAL A 115 -15.41 6.89 11.44
C VAL A 115 -13.90 6.87 11.66
N GLY A 116 -13.36 7.82 12.44
CA GLY A 116 -11.94 7.86 12.79
C GLY A 116 -11.47 6.58 13.49
N LEU A 117 -12.28 6.05 14.42
CA LEU A 117 -11.98 4.79 15.11
C LEU A 117 -11.98 3.59 14.14
N ALA A 118 -12.98 3.51 13.26
CA ALA A 118 -13.06 2.44 12.27
C ALA A 118 -11.86 2.45 11.31
N VAL A 119 -11.43 3.64 10.86
CA VAL A 119 -10.26 3.80 9.99
C VAL A 119 -8.98 3.45 10.74
N ALA A 120 -8.82 3.89 11.99
CA ALA A 120 -7.66 3.54 12.81
C ALA A 120 -7.56 2.03 13.04
N LEU A 121 -8.69 1.35 13.31
CA LEU A 121 -8.75 -0.09 13.44
C LEU A 121 -8.37 -0.80 12.14
N TYR A 122 -8.89 -0.32 11.00
CA TYR A 122 -8.52 -0.86 9.68
C TYR A 122 -7.02 -0.73 9.41
N ILE A 123 -6.43 0.46 9.62
CA ILE A 123 -4.99 0.68 9.45
C ILE A 123 -4.19 -0.21 10.39
N PHE A 124 -4.62 -0.31 11.66
CA PHE A 124 -3.98 -1.19 12.63
C PHE A 124 -3.98 -2.64 12.18
N LEU A 125 -5.13 -3.18 11.76
CA LEU A 125 -5.22 -4.55 11.26
C LEU A 125 -4.41 -4.75 9.97
N ALA A 126 -4.43 -3.78 9.07
CA ALA A 126 -3.66 -3.80 7.82
C ALA A 126 -2.15 -3.75 8.04
N VAL A 127 -1.65 -3.27 9.18
CA VAL A 127 -0.22 -3.30 9.55
C VAL A 127 0.10 -4.51 10.43
N ALA A 128 -0.71 -4.76 11.45
CA ALA A 128 -0.46 -5.78 12.45
C ALA A 128 -0.55 -7.20 11.88
N VAL A 129 -1.53 -7.47 11.00
CA VAL A 129 -1.69 -8.81 10.41
C VAL A 129 -0.52 -9.14 9.48
N PRO A 130 -0.13 -8.30 8.49
CA PRO A 130 1.05 -8.58 7.67
C PRO A 130 2.34 -8.59 8.47
N GLY A 131 2.50 -7.70 9.46
CA GLY A 131 3.65 -7.72 10.35
C GLY A 131 3.79 -9.03 11.12
N LEU A 132 2.67 -9.57 11.63
CA LEU A 132 2.66 -10.88 12.30
C LEU A 132 3.02 -12.01 11.34
N LEU A 133 2.46 -12.01 10.12
CA LEU A 133 2.74 -13.01 9.09
C LEU A 133 4.19 -12.97 8.61
N TYR A 134 4.76 -11.77 8.48
CA TYR A 134 6.16 -11.56 8.13
C TYR A 134 7.09 -12.13 9.20
N VAL A 135 6.82 -11.84 10.48
CA VAL A 135 7.60 -12.40 11.59
C VAL A 135 7.47 -13.92 11.66
N SER A 136 6.33 -14.49 11.24
CA SER A 136 6.16 -15.95 11.17
C SER A 136 6.72 -16.59 9.89
N GLY A 137 7.34 -15.82 8.99
CA GLY A 137 7.95 -16.32 7.75
C GLY A 137 6.95 -16.80 6.68
N ILE A 138 5.66 -16.49 6.82
CA ILE A 138 4.62 -16.91 5.89
C ILE A 138 4.52 -15.87 4.75
N GLY A 139 4.66 -16.32 3.49
CA GLY A 139 4.64 -15.42 2.33
C GLY A 139 5.97 -14.67 2.12
N GLY A 140 7.06 -15.15 2.72
CA GLY A 140 8.39 -14.59 2.54
C GLY A 140 8.94 -14.81 1.12
N CYS A 141 9.75 -13.86 0.67
CA CYS A 141 10.56 -13.97 -0.53
C CYS A 141 12.03 -13.86 -0.14
N THR A 142 12.81 -14.90 -0.38
CA THR A 142 14.24 -14.93 -0.04
C THR A 142 15.05 -14.96 -1.33
N ARG A 143 15.98 -14.02 -1.47
CA ARG A 143 16.95 -14.03 -2.56
C ARG A 143 18.17 -14.84 -2.13
N PHE A 144 18.56 -15.80 -2.95
CA PHE A 144 19.82 -16.52 -2.84
C PHE A 144 20.74 -16.07 -3.96
N GLU A 145 22.01 -15.88 -3.63
CA GLU A 145 23.05 -15.45 -4.56
C GLU A 145 24.17 -16.50 -4.53
N ALA A 146 24.57 -16.96 -5.70
CA ALA A 146 25.69 -17.88 -5.88
C ALA A 146 27.01 -17.09 -5.91
N GLU A 147 28.12 -17.81 -5.73
CA GLU A 147 29.47 -17.20 -5.74
C GLU A 147 29.82 -16.53 -7.09
N ASP A 148 29.18 -16.96 -8.17
CA ASP A 148 29.34 -16.38 -9.52
C ASP A 148 28.49 -15.12 -9.76
N GLY A 149 27.74 -14.67 -8.75
CA GLY A 149 26.90 -13.47 -8.79
C GLY A 149 25.51 -13.70 -9.39
N ARG A 150 25.19 -14.91 -9.88
CA ARG A 150 23.82 -15.24 -10.31
C ARG A 150 22.91 -15.37 -9.11
N SER A 151 21.65 -14.99 -9.26
CA SER A 151 20.70 -15.01 -8.17
C SER A 151 19.34 -15.59 -8.52
N VAL A 152 18.72 -16.18 -7.50
CA VAL A 152 17.40 -16.80 -7.58
C VAL A 152 16.54 -16.24 -6.45
N LEU A 153 15.31 -15.88 -6.78
CA LEU A 153 14.30 -15.51 -5.81
C LEU A 153 13.39 -16.71 -5.55
N VAL A 154 13.30 -17.12 -4.29
CA VAL A 154 12.39 -18.18 -3.87
C VAL A 154 11.27 -17.57 -3.05
N THR A 155 10.05 -17.75 -3.52
CA THR A 155 8.83 -17.27 -2.87
C THR A 155 8.08 -18.45 -2.31
N VAL A 156 7.87 -18.47 -0.99
CA VAL A 156 7.09 -19.53 -0.37
C VAL A 156 5.64 -19.11 -0.33
N ALA A 157 4.77 -19.87 -1.02
CA ALA A 157 3.35 -19.58 -0.99
C ALA A 157 2.82 -19.74 0.44
N GLY A 158 1.90 -18.86 0.83
CA GLY A 158 1.32 -18.87 2.18
C GLY A 158 0.48 -20.13 2.46
N MET A 159 -0.25 -20.13 3.57
CA MET A 159 -1.01 -21.29 4.09
C MET A 159 -1.99 -22.00 3.12
N ARG A 160 -2.27 -21.42 1.94
CA ARG A 160 -3.25 -21.95 0.99
C ARG A 160 -2.64 -22.84 -0.10
N ASP A 161 -1.35 -22.71 -0.39
CA ASP A 161 -0.70 -23.46 -1.45
C ASP A 161 0.65 -23.99 -0.94
N PRO A 162 0.80 -25.32 -0.72
CA PRO A 162 2.02 -25.90 -0.20
C PRO A 162 3.05 -25.99 -1.34
N GLY A 163 3.78 -24.90 -1.58
CA GLY A 163 4.87 -24.92 -2.55
C GLY A 163 5.69 -23.65 -2.56
N ALA A 164 6.97 -23.80 -2.87
CA ALA A 164 7.82 -22.67 -3.24
C ALA A 164 7.68 -22.40 -4.75
N THR A 165 7.82 -21.15 -5.15
CA THR A 165 7.98 -20.76 -6.55
C THR A 165 9.38 -20.18 -6.70
N ILE A 166 10.07 -20.59 -7.76
CA ILE A 166 11.44 -20.23 -8.05
C ILE A 166 11.44 -19.29 -9.24
N HIS A 167 12.07 -18.14 -9.06
CA HIS A 167 12.21 -17.11 -10.08
C HIS A 167 13.70 -16.82 -10.34
N THR A 168 14.10 -16.81 -11.61
CA THR A 168 15.46 -16.45 -12.03
C THR A 168 15.53 -14.97 -12.41
N GLU A 169 16.69 -14.35 -12.19
CA GLU A 169 16.92 -12.95 -12.52
C GLU A 169 16.70 -12.69 -14.03
N TYR A 170 15.85 -11.71 -14.35
CA TYR A 170 15.58 -11.23 -15.71
C TYR A 170 16.26 -9.88 -15.95
N ASP A 171 16.18 -8.98 -14.97
CA ASP A 171 17.02 -7.78 -14.88
C ASP A 171 17.32 -7.45 -13.41
N ALA A 172 18.06 -6.37 -13.15
CA ALA A 172 18.52 -5.99 -11.81
C ALA A 172 17.43 -5.95 -10.71
N PHE A 173 16.15 -5.81 -11.07
CA PHE A 173 15.04 -5.75 -10.11
C PHE A 173 13.88 -6.71 -10.43
N HIS A 174 13.94 -7.43 -11.54
CA HIS A 174 12.84 -8.26 -12.04
C HIS A 174 13.28 -9.71 -12.13
N TYR A 175 12.45 -10.61 -11.62
CA TYR A 175 12.68 -12.05 -11.64
C TYR A 175 11.55 -12.74 -12.39
N GLU A 176 11.87 -13.52 -13.42
CA GLU A 176 10.89 -14.28 -14.19
C GLU A 176 10.64 -15.63 -13.50
N ARG A 177 9.38 -16.05 -13.42
CA ARG A 177 9.04 -17.37 -12.88
C ARG A 177 9.61 -18.47 -13.77
N THR A 178 10.48 -19.29 -13.21
CA THR A 178 11.15 -20.38 -13.93
C THR A 178 10.44 -21.71 -13.69
N ARG A 179 10.11 -22.00 -12.43
CA ARG A 179 9.56 -23.30 -12.02
C ARG A 179 8.83 -23.23 -10.68
N GLN A 180 7.93 -24.19 -10.45
CA GLN A 180 7.38 -24.47 -9.12
C GLN A 180 8.29 -25.46 -8.37
N GLY A 181 8.77 -25.09 -7.19
CA GLY A 181 9.61 -25.89 -6.31
C GLY A 181 8.77 -26.69 -5.31
N SER A 182 7.96 -27.63 -5.79
CA SER A 182 7.20 -28.56 -4.92
C SER A 182 8.12 -29.44 -4.07
N GLU A 183 9.38 -29.57 -4.47
CA GLU A 183 10.45 -30.32 -3.80
C GLU A 183 10.94 -29.62 -2.53
N LEU A 184 10.80 -28.29 -2.43
CA LEU A 184 11.37 -27.46 -1.34
C LEU A 184 10.59 -27.52 -0.01
N GLY A 185 9.72 -28.52 0.16
CA GLY A 185 8.89 -28.68 1.34
C GLY A 185 7.91 -27.54 1.60
N SER A 186 7.07 -27.70 2.64
CA SER A 186 6.25 -26.61 3.16
C SER A 186 7.09 -25.66 4.03
N PRO A 187 6.72 -24.37 4.17
CA PRO A 187 7.37 -23.46 5.11
C PRO A 187 7.50 -24.11 6.51
N PRO A 188 8.62 -23.92 7.25
CA PRO A 188 9.58 -22.80 7.19
C PRO A 188 10.96 -23.10 6.56
N ASN A 189 11.17 -24.26 5.93
CA ASN A 189 12.52 -24.77 5.62
C ASN A 189 13.35 -23.90 4.65
N VAL A 190 12.72 -23.10 3.81
CA VAL A 190 13.42 -22.24 2.82
C VAL A 190 14.05 -20.98 3.48
N GLY A 191 13.64 -20.63 4.71
CA GLY A 191 14.12 -19.43 5.41
C GLY A 191 15.05 -19.71 6.61
N SER A 192 15.31 -20.98 6.94
CA SER A 192 15.99 -21.37 8.19
C SER A 192 17.53 -21.28 8.16
N GLY A 193 18.12 -20.70 7.10
CA GLY A 193 19.57 -20.47 7.02
C GLY A 193 20.39 -21.69 6.58
N GLU A 194 19.74 -22.81 6.23
CA GLU A 194 20.37 -24.02 5.69
C GLU A 194 20.30 -24.11 4.16
N CYS A 195 19.87 -23.03 3.51
CA CYS A 195 19.78 -22.95 2.06
C CYS A 195 21.01 -22.27 1.46
N GLN A 196 21.60 -22.88 0.45
CA GLN A 196 22.73 -22.36 -0.32
C GLN A 196 22.47 -22.52 -1.81
N LEU A 197 22.90 -21.54 -2.60
CA LEU A 197 22.83 -21.57 -4.05
C LEU A 197 24.25 -21.69 -4.60
N THR A 198 24.51 -22.74 -5.38
CA THR A 198 25.78 -22.97 -6.04
C THR A 198 25.61 -22.93 -7.56
N GLY A 199 26.59 -22.35 -8.26
CA GLY A 199 26.65 -22.37 -9.71
C GLY A 199 27.45 -23.57 -10.21
N GLU A 200 26.83 -24.43 -11.03
CA GLU A 200 27.49 -25.56 -11.67
C GLU A 200 27.39 -25.44 -13.20
N GLY A 201 28.36 -24.73 -13.79
CA GLY A 201 28.32 -24.40 -15.22
C GLY A 201 27.09 -23.56 -15.55
N GLU A 202 26.25 -24.04 -16.47
CA GLU A 202 25.01 -23.35 -16.85
C GLU A 202 23.90 -23.54 -15.80
N LEU A 203 23.99 -24.52 -14.91
CA LEU A 203 22.96 -24.80 -13.90
C LEU A 203 23.18 -24.03 -12.61
N LEU A 204 22.08 -23.75 -11.92
CA LEU A 204 22.06 -23.27 -10.55
C LEU A 204 21.46 -24.36 -9.66
N ILE A 205 22.17 -24.73 -8.60
CA ILE A 205 21.74 -25.77 -7.65
C ILE A 205 21.39 -25.09 -6.33
N LEU A 206 20.10 -25.12 -5.99
CA LEU A 206 19.62 -24.68 -4.70
C LEU A 206 19.52 -25.88 -3.77
N THR A 207 20.35 -25.89 -2.72
CA THR A 207 20.34 -26.94 -1.70
C THR A 207 19.77 -26.37 -0.41
N CYS A 208 18.72 -26.98 0.13
CA CYS A 208 18.08 -26.60 1.39
C CYS A 208 17.97 -27.84 2.29
N GLY A 209 18.90 -28.00 3.23
CA GLY A 209 18.95 -29.21 4.06
C GLY A 209 19.23 -30.46 3.21
N SER A 210 18.27 -31.38 3.14
CA SER A 210 18.34 -32.58 2.28
C SER A 210 17.77 -32.39 0.88
N ASP A 211 17.07 -31.28 0.63
CA ASP A 211 16.37 -31.03 -0.62
C ASP A 211 17.33 -30.32 -1.60
N VAL A 212 17.38 -30.82 -2.84
CA VAL A 212 18.23 -30.27 -3.90
C VAL A 212 17.36 -29.97 -5.10
N VAL A 213 17.46 -28.74 -5.61
CA VAL A 213 16.71 -28.28 -6.78
C VAL A 213 17.65 -27.73 -7.82
N GLU A 214 17.61 -28.34 -9.00
CA GLU A 214 18.31 -27.87 -10.19
C GLU A 214 17.46 -26.83 -10.94
N ILE A 215 18.09 -25.73 -11.28
CA ILE A 215 17.47 -24.57 -11.92
C ILE A 215 18.29 -24.23 -13.16
N GLU A 216 17.63 -24.27 -14.32
CA GLU A 216 18.18 -23.77 -15.57
C GLU A 216 17.83 -22.28 -15.71
N PRO A 217 18.80 -21.35 -15.53
CA PRO A 217 18.58 -19.94 -15.81
C PRO A 217 18.32 -19.74 -17.31
N ARG A 218 17.38 -18.85 -17.64
CA ARG A 218 17.03 -18.49 -19.01
C ARG A 218 17.85 -17.34 -19.56
#